data_AF-A0A3C1DHJ0-F1
#
_entry.id   AF-A0A3C1DHJ0-F1
#
_cell.length_a   1.000
_cell.length_b   1.000
_cell.length_c   1.000
_cell.angle_alpha   90.00
_cell.angle_beta   90.00
_cell.angle_gamma   90.00
#
_symmetry.space_group_name_H-M   'P 1'
#
loop_
_entity.id
_entity.type
_entity.pdbx_description
1 polymer ?
#
loop_
_entity_poly.entity_id
_entity_poly.type
_entity_poly.pdbx_seq_one_letter_code
_entity_poly.pdbx_strand_id
1 'polypeptide(L)'
;MCWLGSTSSHRIWNVSEYTTATLKQHFDVHNSRFGRFGHSRRQSHRMPVSGRISGCIRVPAAIASSAMDTPAPEAADPQALVAVELDPANGALAKPISFDARYGEGAGRTLVLGGGGVYFVAWQVAYLNGLIKRGVELEQAEIIVGTSAGSVVASILSNRGLARFAKQVNWIAKVPALVGLLAPASDFYPSQIRAIDMFRAADNNRPETIQAIGHAALAAHTPTAAEMRRSTGFAIAARGWSSPALQITTVDTYTGERLVVTQKSGVSSVRAAAASSAVPGIFSPQPIHDRWCMDGGVSGSGTHCDLVAGSGRALVISLGAALKQEVATMTIQPGNLTNELTELHRTGTKAFARGPSKVDMARLMDPSAVPEAIALGDEQAANDAVEMAAFWNS
;
A
#
# COMPACT_ATOMS: atom_id res chain seq x y z
N MET A 1 -57.32 -23.79 -2.19
CA MET A 1 -57.21 -24.29 -0.81
C MET A 1 -56.16 -25.40 -0.78
N CYS A 2 -55.15 -25.26 0.08
CA CYS A 2 -54.29 -26.28 0.72
C CYS A 2 -53.67 -27.41 -0.13
N TRP A 3 -52.34 -27.43 -0.31
CA TRP A 3 -51.28 -27.98 0.58
C TRP A 3 -50.99 -29.47 0.32
N LEU A 4 -49.82 -29.73 -0.28
CA LEU A 4 -48.97 -30.92 -0.18
C LEU A 4 -47.54 -30.36 -0.33
N GLY A 5 -46.60 -30.42 0.62
CA GLY A 5 -46.27 -31.50 1.53
C GLY A 5 -45.05 -32.23 0.99
N SER A 6 -43.83 -31.74 1.27
CA SER A 6 -42.59 -32.50 1.06
C SER A 6 -41.52 -32.07 2.07
N THR A 7 -41.23 -33.00 2.97
CA THR A 7 -40.16 -32.99 3.98
C THR A 7 -38.80 -33.21 3.33
N SER A 8 -37.83 -32.34 3.59
CA SER A 8 -36.41 -32.56 3.25
C SER A 8 -35.60 -32.78 4.52
N SER A 9 -35.03 -33.97 4.63
CA SER A 9 -34.14 -34.40 5.71
C SER A 9 -32.74 -33.80 5.56
N HIS A 10 -32.20 -33.34 6.69
CA HIS A 10 -30.85 -32.83 6.84
C HIS A 10 -29.78 -33.89 6.57
N ARG A 11 -28.72 -33.50 5.85
CA ARG A 11 -27.38 -34.09 5.98
C ARG A 11 -26.36 -32.97 6.11
N ILE A 12 -25.78 -32.90 7.30
CA ILE A 12 -24.69 -32.02 7.70
C ILE A 12 -23.41 -32.60 7.09
N TRP A 13 -22.69 -31.80 6.29
CA TRP A 13 -21.34 -32.15 5.85
C TRP A 13 -20.32 -31.43 6.73
N ASN A 14 -19.54 -32.24 7.43
CA ASN A 14 -18.45 -31.86 8.31
C ASN A 14 -17.25 -31.45 7.44
N VAL A 15 -16.85 -30.17 7.44
CA VAL A 15 -15.69 -29.67 6.68
C VAL A 15 -14.52 -29.49 7.64
N SER A 16 -13.81 -30.58 7.88
CA SER A 16 -12.56 -30.60 8.64
C SER A 16 -11.62 -31.61 7.97
N GLU A 17 -11.21 -31.39 6.72
CA GLU A 17 -10.14 -32.20 6.08
C GLU A 17 -9.63 -31.66 4.72
N TYR A 18 -9.61 -30.34 4.48
CA TYR A 18 -9.03 -29.76 3.25
C TYR A 18 -8.02 -28.65 3.55
N THR A 19 -6.97 -28.97 4.31
CA THR A 19 -5.86 -28.04 4.60
C THR A 19 -4.54 -28.80 4.71
N THR A 20 -4.12 -29.57 3.69
CA THR A 20 -2.72 -30.07 3.58
C THR A 20 -2.33 -30.70 2.24
N ALA A 21 -2.97 -30.36 1.11
CA ALA A 21 -2.72 -31.07 -0.15
C ALA A 21 -2.58 -30.16 -1.38
N THR A 22 -1.66 -29.19 -1.36
CA THR A 22 -1.20 -28.51 -2.60
C THR A 22 0.22 -27.94 -2.50
N LEU A 23 1.14 -28.63 -1.80
CA LEU A 23 2.53 -28.17 -1.62
C LEU A 23 3.56 -29.32 -1.71
N LYS A 24 3.45 -30.19 -2.72
CA LYS A 24 4.46 -31.24 -2.93
C LYS A 24 4.67 -31.71 -4.37
N GLN A 25 4.65 -30.79 -5.35
CA GLN A 25 4.88 -31.17 -6.75
C GLN A 25 5.73 -30.21 -7.59
N HIS A 26 6.59 -29.39 -6.97
CA HIS A 26 7.58 -28.56 -7.70
C HIS A 26 9.02 -28.66 -7.17
N PHE A 27 9.33 -29.71 -6.39
CA PHE A 27 10.68 -30.07 -6.00
C PHE A 27 10.96 -31.51 -6.46
N ASP A 28 11.25 -31.70 -7.74
CA ASP A 28 12.04 -32.84 -8.26
C ASP A 28 12.18 -32.83 -9.80
N VAL A 29 12.57 -31.70 -10.40
CA VAL A 29 13.13 -31.72 -11.77
C VAL A 29 14.11 -30.55 -11.92
N HIS A 30 15.32 -30.65 -11.36
CA HIS A 30 16.53 -29.98 -11.85
C HIS A 30 17.74 -30.39 -11.01
N ASN A 31 18.05 -31.68 -10.98
CA ASN A 31 19.39 -32.11 -10.54
C ASN A 31 19.83 -33.39 -11.27
N SER A 32 19.88 -33.31 -12.61
CA SER A 32 20.47 -34.36 -13.43
C SER A 32 20.70 -33.84 -14.83
N ARG A 33 21.83 -33.15 -15.05
CA ARG A 33 22.59 -33.08 -16.30
C ARG A 33 23.69 -32.02 -16.12
N PHE A 34 24.91 -32.48 -15.82
CA PHE A 34 26.11 -32.17 -16.59
C PHE A 34 27.28 -32.94 -15.97
N GLY A 35 27.51 -34.13 -16.51
CA GLY A 35 28.76 -34.86 -16.34
C GLY A 35 29.64 -34.68 -17.58
N ARG A 36 30.94 -34.49 -17.31
CA ARG A 36 32.12 -34.91 -18.09
C ARG A 36 32.28 -34.45 -19.55
N PHE A 37 33.22 -33.51 -19.74
CA PHE A 37 34.32 -33.55 -20.72
C PHE A 37 35.48 -32.78 -20.04
N GLY A 38 36.77 -33.08 -20.10
CA GLY A 38 37.62 -33.96 -20.89
C GLY A 38 39.02 -33.31 -20.80
N HIS A 39 40.03 -34.07 -20.38
CA HIS A 39 41.40 -33.60 -20.15
C HIS A 39 42.04 -32.89 -21.37
N SER A 40 42.82 -31.83 -21.13
CA SER A 40 44.08 -31.66 -21.84
C SER A 40 45.15 -31.03 -20.92
N ARG A 41 46.32 -31.69 -20.88
CA ARG A 41 47.53 -31.28 -20.18
C ARG A 41 48.16 -30.07 -20.87
N ARG A 42 48.73 -29.14 -20.11
CA ARG A 42 50.06 -28.57 -20.39
C ARG A 42 50.67 -27.86 -19.18
N GLN A 43 51.76 -28.48 -18.72
CA GLN A 43 53.02 -27.91 -18.25
C GLN A 43 53.03 -26.88 -17.11
N SER A 44 53.43 -27.42 -15.96
CA SER A 44 54.18 -26.80 -14.86
C SER A 44 55.36 -25.94 -15.33
N HIS A 45 55.53 -24.74 -14.77
CA HIS A 45 56.82 -24.14 -14.43
C HIS A 45 56.71 -23.46 -13.05
N ARG A 46 57.68 -23.76 -12.18
CA ARG A 46 57.80 -23.29 -10.79
C ARG A 46 58.93 -22.25 -10.71
N MET A 47 58.68 -21.21 -9.91
CA MET A 47 59.62 -20.42 -9.07
C MET A 47 60.53 -19.38 -9.76
N PRO A 48 61.01 -18.31 -9.06
CA PRO A 48 61.01 -18.13 -7.60
C PRO A 48 60.45 -16.81 -7.04
N VAL A 49 60.15 -16.91 -5.75
CA VAL A 49 59.90 -15.82 -4.79
C VAL A 49 61.22 -15.15 -4.41
N SER A 50 61.27 -13.81 -4.47
CA SER A 50 62.30 -12.98 -3.80
C SER A 50 61.76 -11.56 -3.65
N GLY A 51 61.76 -11.03 -2.42
CA GLY A 51 61.35 -9.66 -2.14
C GLY A 51 60.94 -9.43 -0.68
N ARG A 52 61.86 -9.68 0.26
CA ARG A 52 61.74 -9.18 1.64
C ARG A 52 61.91 -7.67 1.64
N ILE A 53 60.95 -6.93 2.18
CA ILE A 53 61.19 -5.58 2.72
C ILE A 53 60.83 -5.63 4.21
N SER A 54 61.88 -5.61 5.04
CA SER A 54 61.79 -5.48 6.49
C SER A 54 61.52 -4.02 6.84
N GLY A 55 60.31 -3.71 7.30
CA GLY A 55 59.98 -2.48 7.98
C GLY A 55 60.05 -2.70 9.49
N CYS A 56 61.17 -2.30 10.09
CA CYS A 56 61.40 -2.33 11.53
C CYS A 56 60.62 -1.17 12.18
N ILE A 57 59.58 -1.45 12.96
CA ILE A 57 59.00 -0.45 13.88
C ILE A 57 59.24 -0.95 15.30
N ARG A 58 60.12 -0.22 16.00
CA ARG A 58 60.43 -0.39 17.43
C ARG A 58 59.17 -0.16 18.26
N VAL A 59 58.86 -1.11 19.14
CA VAL A 59 57.94 -0.91 20.27
C VAL A 59 58.79 -0.43 21.45
N PRO A 60 58.59 0.78 22.00
CA PRO A 60 59.21 1.15 23.26
C PRO A 60 58.40 0.59 24.42
N ALA A 61 59.12 0.02 25.38
CA ALA A 61 58.61 -0.46 26.65
C ALA A 61 58.13 0.69 27.55
N ALA A 62 57.08 0.38 28.32
CA ALA A 62 56.62 0.94 29.59
C ALA A 62 57.21 2.28 30.05
N ILE A 63 56.35 3.31 30.13
CA ILE A 63 56.53 4.46 31.01
C ILE A 63 55.36 4.42 32.01
N ALA A 64 55.72 4.47 33.29
CA ALA A 64 54.81 4.39 34.42
C ALA A 64 53.91 5.64 34.52
N SER A 65 52.72 5.37 35.06
CA SER A 65 51.64 6.26 35.50
C SER A 65 52.06 7.65 36.02
N SER A 66 51.48 8.69 35.43
CA SER A 66 51.04 9.88 36.17
C SER A 66 49.55 10.07 35.89
N ALA A 67 48.70 9.75 36.86
CA ALA A 67 47.27 9.97 36.80
C ALA A 67 46.98 11.47 36.67
N MET A 68 46.46 11.89 35.52
CA MET A 68 45.68 13.11 35.42
C MET A 68 44.22 12.71 35.68
N ASP A 69 43.67 13.18 36.80
CA ASP A 69 42.24 13.13 37.10
C ASP A 69 41.48 13.98 36.07
N THR A 70 41.11 13.37 34.96
CA THR A 70 39.98 13.83 34.15
C THR A 70 38.71 13.27 34.78
N PRO A 71 37.75 14.11 35.20
CA PRO A 71 36.47 13.60 35.67
C PRO A 71 35.83 12.81 34.52
N ALA A 72 35.32 11.62 34.84
CA ALA A 72 34.48 10.86 33.92
C ALA A 72 33.34 11.78 33.44
N PRO A 73 32.99 11.79 32.14
CA PRO A 73 31.85 12.55 31.68
C PRO A 73 30.63 12.07 32.47
N GLU A 74 29.99 13.02 33.16
CA GLU A 74 28.72 12.81 33.85
C GLU A 74 27.79 12.06 32.88
N ALA A 75 27.24 10.92 33.32
CA ALA A 75 26.30 10.18 32.52
C ALA A 75 25.17 11.14 32.16
N ALA A 76 25.04 11.48 30.87
CA ALA A 76 24.00 12.35 30.39
C ALA A 76 22.66 11.80 30.90
N ASP A 77 21.90 12.64 31.60
CA ASP A 77 20.56 12.29 32.05
C ASP A 77 19.76 11.77 30.85
N PRO A 78 19.31 10.51 30.84
CA PRO A 78 18.55 9.96 29.72
C PRO A 78 17.20 10.67 29.53
N GLN A 79 16.74 11.46 30.51
CA GLN A 79 15.57 12.34 30.40
C GLN A 79 15.90 13.74 29.88
N ALA A 80 17.18 14.12 29.80
CA ALA A 80 17.65 15.35 29.17
C ALA A 80 17.82 15.23 27.64
N LEU A 81 17.23 14.18 27.04
CA LEU A 81 16.90 14.19 25.62
C LEU A 81 15.98 15.39 25.39
N VAL A 82 16.60 16.47 24.90
CA VAL A 82 15.99 17.72 24.48
C VAL A 82 14.56 17.47 24.04
N ALA A 83 13.59 18.17 24.63
CA ALA A 83 12.26 18.26 24.06
C ALA A 83 12.44 18.84 22.65
N VAL A 84 12.65 17.97 21.67
CA VAL A 84 12.80 18.36 20.28
C VAL A 84 11.45 18.93 19.94
N GLU A 85 11.41 20.24 19.75
CA GLU A 85 10.24 20.91 19.21
C GLU A 85 9.96 20.22 17.87
N LEU A 86 8.92 19.39 17.85
CA LEU A 86 8.55 18.63 16.66
C LEU A 86 8.31 19.68 15.57
N ASP A 87 8.99 19.53 14.43
CA ASP A 87 8.72 20.35 13.25
C ASP A 87 7.19 20.40 13.07
N PRO A 88 6.57 21.60 13.14
CA PRO A 88 5.12 21.73 13.05
C PRO A 88 4.54 21.08 11.80
N ALA A 89 5.32 21.01 10.71
CA ALA A 89 4.94 20.31 9.49
C ALA A 89 4.85 18.79 9.68
N ASN A 90 5.67 18.20 10.56
CA ASN A 90 5.64 16.77 10.92
C ASN A 90 4.59 16.46 11.97
N GLY A 91 4.44 17.32 12.98
CA GLY A 91 3.39 17.17 14.00
C GLY A 91 1.99 17.19 13.39
N ALA A 92 1.77 18.00 12.35
CA ALA A 92 0.48 18.10 11.67
C ALA A 92 0.14 16.89 10.76
N LEU A 93 1.09 15.99 10.48
CA LEU A 93 0.85 14.79 9.68
C LEU A 93 0.11 13.72 10.47
N ALA A 94 0.50 13.51 11.73
CA ALA A 94 -0.07 12.46 12.57
C ALA A 94 -1.53 12.79 12.89
N LYS A 95 -2.43 11.90 12.45
CA LYS A 95 -3.87 12.10 12.58
C LYS A 95 -4.53 10.80 13.04
N PRO A 96 -4.96 10.69 14.31
CA PRO A 96 -5.61 9.49 14.83
C PRO A 96 -6.90 9.15 14.07
N ILE A 97 -7.19 7.86 13.89
CA ILE A 97 -8.46 7.40 13.32
C ILE A 97 -9.58 7.72 14.32
N SER A 98 -10.53 8.58 13.92
CA SER A 98 -11.64 8.97 14.79
C SER A 98 -12.83 9.50 13.98
N PHE A 99 -13.97 8.81 14.08
CA PHE A 99 -15.22 9.28 13.49
C PHE A 99 -15.83 10.44 14.29
N ASP A 100 -15.59 10.51 15.60
CA ASP A 100 -16.07 11.60 16.45
C ASP A 100 -15.35 12.93 16.17
N ALA A 101 -14.15 12.88 15.58
CA ALA A 101 -13.44 14.06 15.14
C ALA A 101 -14.09 14.76 13.93
N ARG A 102 -15.04 14.09 13.24
CA ARG A 102 -15.88 14.64 12.17
C ARG A 102 -15.10 15.46 11.13
N TYR A 103 -13.99 14.89 10.64
CA TYR A 103 -13.07 15.60 9.75
C TYR A 103 -13.69 16.08 8.42
N GLY A 104 -14.84 15.52 8.03
CA GLY A 104 -15.60 15.93 6.85
C GLY A 104 -16.66 16.98 7.10
N GLU A 105 -16.82 17.47 8.34
CA GLU A 105 -17.83 18.48 8.67
C GLU A 105 -17.66 19.75 7.83
N GLY A 106 -18.78 20.25 7.30
CA GLY A 106 -18.82 21.39 6.38
C GLY A 106 -18.66 21.02 4.91
N ALA A 107 -18.19 19.82 4.57
CA ALA A 107 -18.14 19.35 3.19
C ALA A 107 -19.49 18.73 2.77
N GLY A 108 -20.02 19.15 1.62
CA GLY A 108 -21.23 18.60 1.03
C GLY A 108 -21.01 17.23 0.39
N ARG A 109 -19.98 17.10 -0.46
CA ARG A 109 -19.68 15.85 -1.20
C ARG A 109 -18.23 15.41 -1.00
N THR A 110 -18.04 14.15 -0.61
CA THR A 110 -16.72 13.59 -0.34
C THR A 110 -16.54 12.23 -1.02
N LEU A 111 -15.32 11.95 -1.45
CA LEU A 111 -14.97 10.74 -2.18
C LEU A 111 -13.84 10.03 -1.44
N VAL A 112 -14.00 8.73 -1.24
CA VAL A 112 -13.00 7.86 -0.62
C VAL A 112 -12.60 6.79 -1.64
N LEU A 113 -11.31 6.72 -1.95
CA LEU A 113 -10.72 5.74 -2.86
C LEU A 113 -9.77 4.83 -2.09
N GLY A 114 -10.21 3.59 -1.87
CA GLY A 114 -9.49 2.60 -1.09
C GLY A 114 -8.31 1.96 -1.80
N GLY A 115 -7.52 1.21 -1.03
CA GLY A 115 -6.38 0.46 -1.51
C GLY A 115 -6.73 -0.78 -2.36
N GLY A 116 -5.73 -1.28 -3.08
CA GLY A 116 -5.85 -2.46 -3.94
C GLY A 116 -4.66 -2.62 -4.89
N GLY A 117 -4.74 -3.59 -5.80
CA GLY A 117 -3.69 -3.87 -6.78
C GLY A 117 -3.87 -3.17 -8.13
N VAL A 118 -3.02 -3.53 -9.10
CA VAL A 118 -3.06 -2.99 -10.48
C VAL A 118 -4.42 -3.20 -11.15
N TYR A 119 -5.08 -4.33 -10.89
CA TYR A 119 -6.46 -4.60 -11.30
C TYR A 119 -7.40 -3.49 -10.81
N PHE A 120 -7.31 -3.16 -9.52
CA PHE A 120 -8.23 -2.21 -8.90
C PHE A 120 -7.97 -0.77 -9.35
N VAL A 121 -6.71 -0.40 -9.62
CA VAL A 121 -6.39 0.88 -10.27
C VAL A 121 -7.09 0.99 -11.63
N ALA A 122 -6.96 -0.05 -12.47
CA ALA A 122 -7.58 -0.06 -13.79
C ALA A 122 -9.11 0.01 -13.73
N TRP A 123 -9.72 -0.76 -12.83
CA TRP A 123 -11.16 -0.76 -12.60
C TRP A 123 -11.65 0.61 -12.10
N GLN A 124 -11.01 1.20 -11.08
CA GLN A 124 -11.38 2.51 -10.56
C GLN A 124 -11.33 3.59 -11.65
N VAL A 125 -10.27 3.57 -12.47
CA VAL A 125 -10.10 4.54 -13.55
C VAL A 125 -11.20 4.41 -14.60
N ALA A 126 -11.52 3.18 -15.03
CA ALA A 126 -12.61 2.94 -15.98
C ALA A 126 -13.97 3.35 -15.38
N TYR A 127 -14.26 2.91 -14.17
CA TYR A 127 -15.51 3.17 -13.47
C TYR A 127 -15.77 4.67 -13.27
N LEU A 128 -14.83 5.39 -12.62
CA LEU A 128 -14.98 6.81 -12.32
C LEU A 128 -15.04 7.66 -13.61
N ASN A 129 -14.23 7.32 -14.62
CA ASN A 129 -14.28 8.02 -15.91
C ASN A 129 -15.59 7.75 -16.66
N GLY A 130 -16.12 6.53 -16.55
CA GLY A 130 -17.42 6.15 -17.09
C GLY A 130 -18.58 6.90 -16.45
N LEU A 131 -18.52 7.13 -15.13
CA LEU A 131 -19.51 7.92 -14.39
C LEU A 131 -19.44 9.41 -14.76
N ILE A 132 -18.23 9.99 -14.84
CA ILE A 132 -18.04 11.40 -15.25
C ILE A 132 -18.60 11.65 -16.66
N LYS A 133 -18.33 10.74 -17.61
CA LYS A 133 -18.89 10.83 -18.97
C LYS A 133 -20.42 10.80 -19.01
N ARG A 134 -21.07 10.30 -17.96
CA ARG A 134 -22.52 10.17 -17.83
C ARG A 134 -23.13 11.20 -16.89
N GLY A 135 -22.37 12.23 -16.52
CA GLY A 135 -22.88 13.39 -15.77
C GLY A 135 -22.82 13.25 -14.25
N VAL A 136 -22.12 12.24 -13.71
CA VAL A 136 -21.82 12.20 -12.27
C VAL A 136 -20.67 13.16 -11.97
N GLU A 137 -20.93 14.18 -11.16
CA GLU A 137 -20.02 15.31 -10.95
C GLU A 137 -18.91 15.02 -9.91
N LEU A 138 -18.18 13.91 -10.09
CA LEU A 138 -17.16 13.46 -9.11
C LEU A 138 -16.02 14.47 -8.89
N GLU A 139 -15.76 15.32 -9.89
CA GLU A 139 -14.75 16.38 -9.79
C GLU A 139 -15.16 17.53 -8.85
N GLN A 140 -16.42 17.57 -8.40
CA GLN A 140 -16.91 18.53 -7.40
C GLN A 140 -16.74 18.04 -5.95
N ALA A 141 -16.08 16.89 -5.74
CA ALA A 141 -15.75 16.43 -4.39
C ALA A 141 -14.90 17.47 -3.64
N GLU A 142 -15.35 17.88 -2.46
CA GLU A 142 -14.69 18.86 -1.60
C GLU A 142 -13.60 18.21 -0.74
N ILE A 143 -13.71 16.90 -0.51
CA ILE A 143 -12.67 16.06 0.08
C ILE A 143 -12.53 14.80 -0.76
N ILE A 144 -11.30 14.45 -1.14
CA ILE A 144 -10.94 13.22 -1.84
C ILE A 144 -9.85 12.51 -1.03
N VAL A 145 -10.21 11.42 -0.37
CA VAL A 145 -9.28 10.58 0.40
C VAL A 145 -8.77 9.45 -0.48
N GLY A 146 -7.47 9.26 -0.55
CA GLY A 146 -6.85 8.17 -1.31
C GLY A 146 -5.86 7.36 -0.49
N THR A 147 -5.99 6.03 -0.54
CA THR A 147 -5.10 5.08 0.12
C THR A 147 -4.51 4.11 -0.89
N SER A 148 -3.20 3.89 -0.90
CA SER A 148 -2.52 2.94 -1.80
C SER A 148 -2.90 3.17 -3.27
N ALA A 149 -3.42 2.18 -4.00
CA ALA A 149 -3.98 2.34 -5.35
C ALA A 149 -4.92 3.55 -5.47
N GLY A 150 -5.81 3.75 -4.50
CA GLY A 150 -6.72 4.89 -4.46
C GLY A 150 -6.01 6.24 -4.31
N SER A 151 -4.82 6.32 -3.73
CA SER A 151 -4.02 7.56 -3.67
C SER A 151 -3.53 8.01 -5.04
N VAL A 152 -3.17 7.05 -5.90
CA VAL A 152 -2.76 7.32 -7.29
C VAL A 152 -3.97 7.81 -8.09
N VAL A 153 -5.10 7.10 -8.01
CA VAL A 153 -6.34 7.47 -8.72
C VAL A 153 -6.89 8.80 -8.19
N ALA A 154 -6.88 9.04 -6.88
CA ALA A 154 -7.30 10.31 -6.26
C ALA A 154 -6.44 11.48 -6.75
N SER A 155 -5.13 11.29 -6.85
CA SER A 155 -4.20 12.30 -7.36
C SER A 155 -4.47 12.63 -8.84
N ILE A 156 -4.79 11.62 -9.64
CA ILE A 156 -5.13 11.77 -11.06
C ILE A 156 -6.49 12.46 -11.24
N LEU A 157 -7.51 12.06 -10.47
CA LEU A 157 -8.82 12.70 -10.49
C LEU A 157 -8.71 14.17 -10.08
N SER A 158 -8.00 14.44 -8.98
CA SER A 158 -7.79 15.80 -8.44
C SER A 158 -7.06 16.73 -9.41
N ASN A 159 -6.32 16.19 -10.37
CA ASN A 159 -5.64 16.95 -11.42
C ASN A 159 -6.40 16.99 -12.76
N ARG A 160 -7.67 16.53 -12.77
CA ARG A 160 -8.52 16.40 -13.97
C ARG A 160 -7.91 15.51 -15.06
N GLY A 161 -7.03 14.59 -14.66
CA GLY A 161 -6.25 13.73 -15.56
C GLY A 161 -6.90 12.39 -15.87
N LEU A 162 -8.06 12.08 -15.28
CA LEU A 162 -8.65 10.74 -15.33
C LEU A 162 -8.93 10.26 -16.76
N ALA A 163 -9.50 11.12 -17.61
CA ALA A 163 -9.78 10.77 -19.00
C ALA A 163 -8.50 10.50 -19.82
N ARG A 164 -7.43 11.27 -19.57
CA ARG A 164 -6.11 11.05 -20.20
C ARG A 164 -5.50 9.73 -19.72
N PHE A 165 -5.53 9.48 -18.42
CA PHE A 165 -4.98 8.26 -17.84
C PHE A 165 -5.76 7.01 -18.30
N ALA A 166 -7.10 7.09 -18.38
CA ALA A 166 -7.94 6.02 -18.92
C ALA A 166 -7.56 5.67 -20.37
N LYS A 167 -7.23 6.67 -21.21
CA LYS A 167 -6.72 6.42 -22.58
C LYS A 167 -5.35 5.72 -22.55
N GLN A 168 -4.44 6.15 -21.67
CA GLN A 168 -3.11 5.55 -21.53
C GLN A 168 -3.20 4.09 -21.08
N VAL A 169 -3.96 3.80 -20.02
CA VAL A 169 -4.16 2.44 -19.49
C VAL A 169 -4.81 1.54 -20.54
N ASN A 170 -5.84 2.03 -21.25
CA ASN A 170 -6.47 1.29 -22.35
C ASN A 170 -5.50 0.96 -23.49
N TRP A 171 -4.59 1.87 -23.82
CA TRP A 171 -3.59 1.63 -24.85
C TRP A 171 -2.57 0.58 -24.39
N ILE A 172 -2.05 0.68 -23.17
CA ILE A 172 -1.12 -0.30 -22.59
C ILE A 172 -1.76 -1.69 -22.55
N ALA A 173 -3.02 -1.78 -22.11
CA ALA A 173 -3.78 -3.04 -22.01
C ALA A 173 -3.95 -3.77 -23.36
N LYS A 174 -3.89 -3.05 -24.48
CA LYS A 174 -4.01 -3.60 -25.84
C LYS A 174 -2.69 -4.07 -26.43
N VAL A 175 -1.56 -3.77 -25.79
CA VAL A 175 -0.22 -4.11 -26.28
C VAL A 175 0.41 -5.13 -25.32
N PRO A 176 0.37 -6.45 -25.61
CA PRO A 176 0.83 -7.49 -24.68
C PRO A 176 2.27 -7.31 -24.18
N ALA A 177 3.17 -6.81 -25.03
CA ALA A 177 4.55 -6.53 -24.64
C ALA A 177 4.68 -5.43 -23.57
N LEU A 178 3.72 -4.50 -23.50
CA LEU A 178 3.71 -3.42 -22.50
C LEU A 178 3.00 -3.83 -21.22
N VAL A 179 2.10 -4.81 -21.26
CA VAL A 179 1.48 -5.41 -20.06
C VAL A 179 2.56 -6.05 -19.17
N GLY A 180 3.59 -6.65 -19.78
CA GLY A 180 4.75 -7.19 -19.05
C GLY A 180 5.57 -6.14 -18.28
N LEU A 181 5.52 -4.86 -18.65
CA LEU A 181 6.20 -3.78 -17.92
C LEU A 181 5.52 -3.45 -16.58
N LEU A 182 4.30 -3.93 -16.37
CA LEU A 182 3.55 -3.77 -15.12
C LEU A 182 3.73 -4.97 -14.18
N ALA A 183 4.44 -6.02 -14.61
CA ALA A 183 4.63 -7.24 -13.83
C ALA A 183 5.59 -6.98 -12.66
N PRO A 184 5.26 -7.45 -11.44
CA PRO A 184 6.22 -7.43 -10.33
C PRO A 184 7.45 -8.28 -10.68
N ALA A 185 8.61 -7.91 -10.13
CA ALA A 185 9.75 -8.83 -10.12
C ALA A 185 9.33 -10.12 -9.40
N SER A 186 9.61 -11.27 -10.03
CA SER A 186 9.16 -12.58 -9.53
C SER A 186 10.05 -13.16 -8.43
N ASP A 187 11.23 -12.58 -8.21
CA ASP A 187 12.20 -13.07 -7.23
C ASP A 187 12.34 -12.07 -6.07
N PHE A 188 11.63 -12.35 -4.98
CA PHE A 188 11.76 -11.58 -3.74
C PHE A 188 12.92 -12.11 -2.89
N TYR A 189 13.69 -11.20 -2.31
CA TYR A 189 14.68 -11.55 -1.29
C TYR A 189 13.99 -12.07 -0.01
N PRO A 190 14.65 -12.91 0.80
CA PRO A 190 14.08 -13.40 2.06
C PRO A 190 13.61 -12.28 3.01
N SER A 191 14.27 -11.10 3.00
CA SER A 191 13.85 -9.95 3.80
C SER A 191 12.54 -9.32 3.31
N GLN A 192 12.29 -9.34 2.00
CA GLN A 192 11.04 -8.90 1.41
C GLN A 192 9.91 -9.88 1.72
N ILE A 193 10.15 -11.19 1.53
CA ILE A 193 9.18 -12.25 1.85
C ILE A 193 8.75 -12.14 3.30
N ARG A 194 9.70 -11.96 4.24
CA ARG A 194 9.38 -11.76 5.66
C ARG A 194 8.44 -10.56 5.90
N ALA A 195 8.71 -9.40 5.28
CA ALA A 195 7.85 -8.22 5.44
C ALA A 195 6.46 -8.42 4.81
N ILE A 196 6.40 -9.08 3.65
CA ILE A 196 5.14 -9.44 2.97
C ILE A 196 4.32 -10.38 3.85
N ASP A 197 4.93 -11.44 4.39
CA ASP A 197 4.26 -12.43 5.21
C ASP A 197 3.79 -11.83 6.53
N MET A 198 4.62 -11.01 7.18
CA MET A 198 4.23 -10.27 8.40
C MET A 198 3.01 -9.38 8.14
N PHE A 199 2.97 -8.67 7.01
CA PHE A 199 1.82 -7.85 6.66
C PHE A 199 0.58 -8.69 6.34
N ARG A 200 0.69 -9.69 5.47
CA ARG A 200 -0.44 -10.54 5.06
C ARG A 200 -1.03 -11.34 6.22
N ALA A 201 -0.20 -11.84 7.11
CA ALA A 201 -0.63 -12.64 8.26
C ALA A 201 -1.14 -11.79 9.44
N ALA A 202 -0.99 -10.46 9.40
CA ALA A 202 -1.44 -9.60 10.49
C ALA A 202 -2.96 -9.61 10.60
N ASP A 203 -3.45 -10.16 11.71
CA ASP A 203 -4.86 -10.34 12.05
C ASP A 203 -5.41 -9.25 12.98
N ASN A 204 -4.60 -8.25 13.31
CA ASN A 204 -4.94 -7.13 14.18
C ASN A 204 -4.19 -5.87 13.75
N ASN A 205 -4.65 -4.71 14.23
CA ASN A 205 -4.07 -3.38 13.98
C ASN A 205 -3.53 -2.72 15.25
N ARG A 206 -3.06 -3.52 16.22
CA ARG A 206 -2.44 -2.96 17.43
C ARG A 206 -1.15 -2.21 17.07
N PRO A 207 -0.78 -1.14 17.79
CA PRO A 207 0.43 -0.37 17.52
C PRO A 207 1.68 -1.24 17.37
N GLU A 208 1.85 -2.25 18.23
CA GLU A 208 3.02 -3.12 18.21
C GLU A 208 3.09 -3.97 16.93
N THR A 209 1.94 -4.42 16.42
CA THR A 209 1.85 -5.17 15.17
C THR A 209 2.22 -4.28 13.99
N ILE A 210 1.70 -3.05 13.95
CA ILE A 210 1.98 -2.07 12.89
C ILE A 210 3.47 -1.71 12.88
N GLN A 211 4.05 -1.44 14.05
CA GLN A 211 5.47 -1.14 14.20
C GLN A 211 6.35 -2.32 13.77
N ALA A 212 5.98 -3.55 14.13
CA ALA A 212 6.72 -4.74 13.71
C ALA A 212 6.74 -4.88 12.17
N ILE A 213 5.61 -4.63 11.51
CA ILE A 213 5.52 -4.59 10.04
C ILE A 213 6.41 -3.47 9.47
N GLY A 214 6.36 -2.28 10.06
CA GLY A 214 7.17 -1.13 9.65
C GLY A 214 8.68 -1.38 9.75
N HIS A 215 9.15 -1.96 10.86
CA HIS A 215 10.55 -2.38 11.01
C HIS A 215 10.95 -3.44 9.98
N ALA A 216 10.08 -4.40 9.68
CA ALA A 216 10.33 -5.40 8.64
C ALA A 216 10.41 -4.76 7.24
N ALA A 217 9.54 -3.78 6.95
CA ALA A 217 9.55 -3.04 5.69
C ALA A 217 10.83 -2.22 5.51
N LEU A 218 11.33 -1.56 6.57
CA LEU A 218 12.61 -0.84 6.55
C LEU A 218 13.81 -1.78 6.29
N ALA A 219 13.76 -2.99 6.82
CA ALA A 219 14.81 -3.99 6.64
C ALA A 219 14.72 -4.77 5.31
N ALA A 220 13.67 -4.55 4.52
CA ALA A 220 13.43 -5.28 3.27
C ALA A 220 14.34 -4.77 2.15
N HIS A 221 14.87 -5.70 1.33
CA HIS A 221 15.70 -5.35 0.17
C HIS A 221 14.81 -4.94 -1.02
N THR A 222 14.13 -3.81 -0.91
CA THR A 222 13.22 -3.28 -1.93
C THR A 222 13.93 -2.34 -2.91
N PRO A 223 13.35 -2.10 -4.11
CA PRO A 223 13.81 -1.03 -5.00
C PRO A 223 13.91 0.33 -4.29
N THR A 224 14.76 1.22 -4.80
CA THR A 224 15.02 2.50 -4.14
C THR A 224 13.79 3.40 -4.10
N ALA A 225 13.69 4.27 -3.09
CA ALA A 225 12.61 5.25 -2.99
C ALA A 225 12.57 6.22 -4.18
N ALA A 226 13.70 6.44 -4.86
CA ALA A 226 13.75 7.23 -6.08
C ALA A 226 13.07 6.52 -7.27
N GLU A 227 13.24 5.21 -7.42
CA GLU A 227 12.62 4.43 -8.50
C GLU A 227 11.10 4.41 -8.37
N MET A 228 10.59 4.17 -7.16
CA MET A 228 9.15 4.19 -6.88
C MET A 228 8.56 5.58 -7.19
N ARG A 229 9.18 6.66 -6.71
CA ARG A 229 8.71 8.02 -7.00
C ARG A 229 8.71 8.33 -8.50
N ARG A 230 9.68 7.84 -9.27
CA ARG A 230 9.73 8.02 -10.72
C ARG A 230 8.58 7.28 -11.42
N SER A 231 8.31 6.02 -11.09
CA SER A 231 7.22 5.25 -11.71
C SER A 231 5.84 5.84 -11.36
N THR A 232 5.64 6.22 -10.10
CA THR A 232 4.42 6.91 -9.64
C THR A 232 4.25 8.27 -10.31
N GLY A 233 5.34 9.02 -10.49
CA GLY A 233 5.33 10.30 -11.20
C GLY A 233 4.89 10.18 -12.67
N PHE A 234 5.28 9.10 -13.35
CA PHE A 234 4.83 8.83 -14.72
C PHE A 234 3.31 8.59 -14.79
N ALA A 235 2.74 7.85 -13.83
CA ALA A 235 1.31 7.58 -13.80
C ALA A 235 0.47 8.83 -13.48
N ILE A 236 0.83 9.56 -12.42
CA ILE A 236 0.04 10.72 -11.95
C ILE A 236 0.16 11.90 -12.92
N ALA A 237 1.36 12.12 -13.47
CA ALA A 237 1.70 13.20 -14.40
C ALA A 237 1.29 14.61 -13.88
N ALA A 238 1.44 14.86 -12.58
CA ALA A 238 1.19 16.15 -11.94
C ALA A 238 2.48 16.83 -11.48
N ARG A 239 2.44 18.16 -11.44
CA ARG A 239 3.44 18.98 -10.74
C ARG A 239 2.80 19.49 -9.44
N GLY A 240 3.45 19.26 -8.30
CA GLY A 240 2.98 19.75 -6.99
C GLY A 240 1.74 19.02 -6.45
N TRP A 241 0.91 19.74 -5.69
CA TRP A 241 -0.35 19.25 -5.12
C TRP A 241 -1.53 19.86 -5.89
N SER A 242 -2.34 19.02 -6.53
CA SER A 242 -3.25 19.48 -7.59
C SER A 242 -4.58 20.06 -7.12
N SER A 243 -5.01 19.75 -5.89
CA SER A 243 -6.26 20.27 -5.32
C SER A 243 -6.20 20.29 -3.79
N PRO A 244 -6.71 21.33 -3.11
CA PRO A 244 -6.86 21.32 -1.64
C PRO A 244 -7.78 20.21 -1.13
N ALA A 245 -8.67 19.68 -1.97
CA ALA A 245 -9.57 18.57 -1.61
C ALA A 245 -8.83 17.25 -1.37
N LEU A 246 -7.66 17.06 -2.00
CA LEU A 246 -6.91 15.80 -1.95
C LEU A 246 -6.26 15.59 -0.58
N GLN A 247 -6.52 14.42 0.01
CA GLN A 247 -5.87 13.90 1.22
C GLN A 247 -5.35 12.48 0.94
N ILE A 248 -4.10 12.21 1.31
CA ILE A 248 -3.45 10.91 1.07
C ILE A 248 -2.98 10.33 2.39
N THR A 249 -3.31 9.07 2.64
CA THR A 249 -3.00 8.39 3.90
C THR A 249 -1.72 7.58 3.80
N THR A 250 -0.92 7.59 4.86
CA THR A 250 0.28 6.76 5.01
C THR A 250 0.39 6.28 6.45
N VAL A 251 1.33 5.39 6.74
CA VAL A 251 1.69 5.02 8.12
C VAL A 251 3.17 5.26 8.34
N ASP A 252 3.56 5.85 9.48
CA ASP A 252 4.97 5.92 9.86
C ASP A 252 5.50 4.53 10.25
N THR A 253 6.63 4.12 9.69
CA THR A 253 7.19 2.78 9.88
C THR A 253 7.76 2.54 11.28
N TYR A 254 8.15 3.59 12.00
CA TYR A 254 8.74 3.47 13.33
C TYR A 254 7.69 3.58 14.43
N THR A 255 6.81 4.58 14.35
CA THR A 255 5.81 4.85 15.39
C THR A 255 4.52 4.05 15.16
N GLY A 256 4.23 3.64 13.93
CA GLY A 256 2.96 3.04 13.55
C GLY A 256 1.80 4.04 13.49
N GLU A 257 2.08 5.35 13.63
CA GLU A 257 1.06 6.39 13.56
C GLU A 257 0.52 6.50 12.14
N ARG A 258 -0.80 6.64 12.03
CA ARG A 258 -1.43 7.04 10.78
C ARG A 258 -1.11 8.51 10.49
N LEU A 259 -0.60 8.74 9.28
CA LEU A 259 -0.32 10.07 8.75
C LEU A 259 -1.32 10.44 7.64
N VAL A 260 -1.70 11.72 7.57
CA VAL A 260 -2.54 12.28 6.51
C VAL A 260 -1.83 13.45 5.85
N VAL A 261 -1.42 13.24 4.61
CA VAL A 261 -0.71 14.23 3.80
C VAL A 261 -1.72 15.05 3.02
N THR A 262 -1.61 16.37 3.09
CA THR A 262 -2.48 17.33 2.39
C THR A 262 -1.66 18.37 1.64
N GLN A 263 -2.31 19.30 0.95
CA GLN A 263 -1.63 20.44 0.33
C GLN A 263 -0.77 21.23 1.35
N LYS A 264 -1.25 21.37 2.59
CA LYS A 264 -0.57 22.12 3.66
C LYS A 264 0.72 21.44 4.13
N SER A 265 0.88 20.15 3.84
CA SER A 265 2.10 19.41 4.19
C SER A 265 3.31 19.84 3.36
N GLY A 266 3.13 20.59 2.26
CA GLY A 266 4.26 21.13 1.47
C GLY A 266 5.04 20.09 0.65
N VAL A 267 4.48 18.89 0.44
CA VAL A 267 5.06 17.85 -0.43
C VAL A 267 4.23 17.69 -1.71
N SER A 268 4.78 17.05 -2.75
CA SER A 268 4.03 16.76 -3.97
C SER A 268 3.07 15.57 -3.78
N SER A 269 1.96 15.56 -4.53
CA SER A 269 1.03 14.42 -4.51
C SER A 269 1.69 13.13 -4.99
N VAL A 270 2.68 13.23 -5.90
CA VAL A 270 3.51 12.08 -6.32
C VAL A 270 4.30 11.49 -5.15
N ARG A 271 4.90 12.32 -4.30
CA ARG A 271 5.66 11.85 -3.14
C ARG A 271 4.73 11.21 -2.09
N ALA A 272 3.57 11.80 -1.86
CA ALA A 272 2.56 11.28 -0.94
C ALA A 272 1.93 9.97 -1.44
N ALA A 273 1.54 9.89 -2.72
CA ALA A 273 1.00 8.67 -3.31
C ALA A 273 2.05 7.54 -3.34
N ALA A 274 3.31 7.87 -3.62
CA ALA A 274 4.40 6.91 -3.52
C ALA A 274 4.51 6.32 -2.10
N ALA A 275 4.41 7.16 -1.07
CA ALA A 275 4.39 6.73 0.33
C ALA A 275 3.15 5.87 0.66
N SER A 276 1.98 6.32 0.23
CA SER A 276 0.71 5.62 0.43
C SER A 276 0.64 4.27 -0.25
N SER A 277 1.40 4.05 -1.33
CA SER A 277 1.52 2.78 -2.06
C SER A 277 2.76 1.96 -1.68
N ALA A 278 3.49 2.34 -0.63
CA ALA A 278 4.69 1.64 -0.19
C ALA A 278 4.35 0.37 0.60
N VAL A 279 3.85 -0.65 -0.10
CA VAL A 279 3.44 -1.94 0.48
C VAL A 279 4.65 -2.65 1.11
N PRO A 280 4.57 -3.08 2.39
CA PRO A 280 5.65 -3.76 3.10
C PRO A 280 6.27 -4.92 2.29
N GLY A 281 7.60 -4.85 2.10
CA GLY A 281 8.38 -5.86 1.37
C GLY A 281 8.30 -5.80 -0.16
N ILE A 282 7.31 -5.12 -0.73
CA ILE A 282 7.20 -4.93 -2.19
C ILE A 282 7.89 -3.63 -2.62
N PHE A 283 7.61 -2.55 -1.92
CA PHE A 283 8.13 -1.22 -2.22
C PHE A 283 8.83 -0.64 -0.99
N SER A 284 9.88 0.17 -1.22
CA SER A 284 10.59 0.83 -0.12
C SER A 284 9.65 1.77 0.63
N PRO A 285 9.76 1.86 1.96
CA PRO A 285 9.23 2.99 2.69
C PRO A 285 9.73 4.31 2.07
N GLN A 286 8.85 5.30 1.97
CA GLN A 286 9.15 6.58 1.33
C GLN A 286 9.35 7.67 2.39
N PRO A 287 10.32 8.57 2.22
CA PRO A 287 10.48 9.68 3.14
C PRO A 287 9.37 10.72 2.90
N ILE A 288 8.67 11.16 3.94
CA ILE A 288 7.85 12.38 3.97
C ILE A 288 8.42 13.23 5.09
N HIS A 289 9.05 14.36 4.73
CA HIS A 289 9.87 15.15 5.65
C HIS A 289 10.90 14.28 6.39
N ASP A 290 10.84 14.21 7.73
CA ASP A 290 11.71 13.37 8.57
C ASP A 290 11.12 11.97 8.88
N ARG A 291 9.91 11.67 8.39
CA ARG A 291 9.21 10.41 8.59
C ARG A 291 9.51 9.43 7.48
N TRP A 292 9.55 8.14 7.83
CA TRP A 292 9.60 7.05 6.87
C TRP A 292 8.23 6.40 6.80
N CYS A 293 7.62 6.45 5.62
CA CYS A 293 6.22 6.13 5.44
C CYS A 293 6.04 4.84 4.65
N MET A 294 5.14 3.97 5.11
CA MET A 294 4.62 2.82 4.38
C MET A 294 3.15 3.00 4.02
N ASP A 295 2.60 2.00 3.32
CA ASP A 295 1.23 2.00 2.81
C ASP A 295 0.18 2.36 3.88
N GLY A 296 -0.75 3.24 3.52
CA GLY A 296 -1.79 3.73 4.43
C GLY A 296 -2.77 2.65 4.91
N GLY A 297 -2.89 1.53 4.17
CA GLY A 297 -3.73 0.40 4.52
C GLY A 297 -3.28 -0.37 5.77
N VAL A 298 -2.01 -0.20 6.18
CA VAL A 298 -1.41 -0.93 7.31
C VAL A 298 -1.97 -0.46 8.67
N SER A 299 -2.71 0.66 8.72
CA SER A 299 -3.32 1.17 9.97
C SER A 299 -4.63 0.48 10.35
N GLY A 300 -4.96 -0.67 9.75
CA GLY A 300 -6.23 -1.37 9.93
C GLY A 300 -7.42 -0.79 9.16
N SER A 301 -7.18 0.18 8.26
CA SER A 301 -8.21 0.71 7.37
C SER A 301 -7.66 0.88 5.96
N GLY A 302 -8.29 0.25 4.98
CA GLY A 302 -7.98 0.45 3.57
C GLY A 302 -8.69 1.64 2.93
N THR A 303 -9.60 2.29 3.66
CA THR A 303 -10.52 3.34 3.14
C THR A 303 -10.41 4.65 3.91
N HIS A 304 -10.16 4.62 5.22
CA HIS A 304 -10.07 5.79 6.09
C HIS A 304 -11.33 6.66 6.03
N CYS A 305 -12.50 6.03 6.12
CA CYS A 305 -13.78 6.76 6.06
C CYS A 305 -13.94 7.78 7.20
N ASP A 306 -13.20 7.65 8.30
CA ASP A 306 -13.20 8.63 9.39
C ASP A 306 -12.85 10.05 8.90
N LEU A 307 -12.01 10.15 7.86
CA LEU A 307 -11.61 11.44 7.26
C LEU A 307 -12.74 12.18 6.54
N VAL A 308 -13.87 11.51 6.27
CA VAL A 308 -15.06 12.11 5.68
C VAL A 308 -16.28 12.07 6.60
N ALA A 309 -16.11 11.62 7.85
CA ALA A 309 -17.16 11.59 8.84
C ALA A 309 -17.71 13.00 9.12
N GLY A 310 -19.03 13.14 9.22
CA GLY A 310 -19.72 14.42 9.39
C GLY A 310 -19.97 15.22 8.11
N SER A 311 -19.49 14.76 6.95
CA SER A 311 -19.84 15.34 5.64
C SER A 311 -21.29 15.04 5.24
N GLY A 312 -21.83 15.76 4.25
CA GLY A 312 -23.19 15.51 3.75
C GLY A 312 -23.33 14.14 3.08
N ARG A 313 -22.44 13.84 2.12
CA ARG A 313 -22.42 12.60 1.36
C ARG A 313 -21.00 12.08 1.18
N ALA A 314 -20.84 10.76 1.27
CA ALA A 314 -19.60 10.06 0.98
C ALA A 314 -19.82 8.95 -0.05
N LEU A 315 -19.10 9.01 -1.17
CA LEU A 315 -18.96 7.87 -2.08
C LEU A 315 -17.67 7.12 -1.72
N VAL A 316 -17.79 5.84 -1.35
CA VAL A 316 -16.68 5.00 -0.91
C VAL A 316 -16.40 3.91 -1.94
N ILE A 317 -15.25 4.00 -2.58
CA ILE A 317 -14.79 3.02 -3.57
C ILE A 317 -13.82 2.05 -2.90
N SER A 318 -14.21 0.79 -2.77
CA SER A 318 -13.44 -0.20 -2.01
C SER A 318 -13.59 -1.61 -2.59
N LEU A 319 -12.49 -2.38 -2.58
CA LEU A 319 -12.55 -3.82 -2.84
C LEU A 319 -13.46 -4.54 -1.84
N GLY A 320 -13.50 -4.08 -0.59
CA GLY A 320 -14.35 -4.65 0.45
C GLY A 320 -15.84 -4.49 0.20
N ALA A 321 -16.26 -3.59 -0.72
CA ALA A 321 -17.68 -3.43 -1.06
C ALA A 321 -18.23 -4.60 -1.89
N ALA A 322 -17.35 -5.35 -2.56
CA ALA A 322 -17.70 -6.51 -3.37
C ALA A 322 -17.34 -7.84 -2.70
N LEU A 323 -16.58 -7.79 -1.60
CA LEU A 323 -15.97 -8.94 -0.97
C LEU A 323 -16.52 -9.15 0.43
N LYS A 324 -16.96 -10.37 0.73
CA LYS A 324 -17.15 -10.79 2.11
C LYS A 324 -15.79 -11.17 2.68
N GLN A 325 -15.15 -10.24 3.40
CA GLN A 325 -13.96 -10.56 4.16
C GLN A 325 -14.36 -11.33 5.42
N GLU A 326 -14.08 -12.63 5.43
CA GLU A 326 -14.40 -13.53 6.56
C GLU A 326 -13.27 -13.63 7.57
N VAL A 327 -12.03 -13.32 7.17
CA VAL A 327 -10.82 -13.50 7.98
C VAL A 327 -10.05 -12.18 8.07
N ALA A 328 -9.53 -11.90 9.27
CA ALA A 328 -8.63 -10.76 9.48
C ALA A 328 -7.32 -10.97 8.72
N THR A 329 -6.90 -9.96 7.97
CA THR A 329 -5.65 -10.01 7.20
C THR A 329 -5.20 -8.60 6.87
N MET A 330 -3.91 -8.39 6.66
CA MET A 330 -3.36 -7.09 6.29
C MET A 330 -3.79 -6.00 7.28
N THR A 331 -3.87 -6.35 8.57
CA THR A 331 -4.35 -5.53 9.70
C THR A 331 -5.85 -5.18 9.68
N ILE A 332 -6.60 -5.56 8.65
CA ILE A 332 -8.02 -5.23 8.47
C ILE A 332 -8.88 -6.34 9.07
N GLN A 333 -9.84 -5.95 9.93
CA GLN A 333 -10.80 -6.86 10.55
C GLN A 333 -11.93 -7.28 9.59
N PRO A 334 -12.53 -8.47 9.78
CA PRO A 334 -13.78 -8.84 9.12
C PRO A 334 -14.87 -7.77 9.38
N GLY A 335 -15.62 -7.42 8.34
CA GLY A 335 -16.67 -6.40 8.44
C GLY A 335 -16.18 -4.96 8.60
N ASN A 336 -14.87 -4.67 8.48
CA ASN A 336 -14.33 -3.32 8.69
C ASN A 336 -15.05 -2.25 7.84
N LEU A 337 -15.26 -2.49 6.54
CA LEU A 337 -15.96 -1.52 5.69
C LEU A 337 -17.41 -1.29 6.16
N THR A 338 -18.13 -2.35 6.54
CA THR A 338 -19.49 -2.22 7.07
C THR A 338 -19.53 -1.39 8.34
N ASN A 339 -18.55 -1.57 9.23
CA ASN A 339 -18.41 -0.79 10.45
C ASN A 339 -18.09 0.67 10.14
N GLU A 340 -17.16 0.93 9.22
CA GLU A 340 -16.85 2.30 8.78
C GLU A 340 -18.06 3.01 8.16
N LEU A 341 -18.86 2.32 7.34
CA LEU A 341 -20.09 2.89 6.77
C LEU A 341 -21.16 3.13 7.85
N THR A 342 -21.23 2.28 8.87
CA THR A 342 -22.12 2.46 10.02
C THR A 342 -21.74 3.72 10.80
N GLU A 343 -20.44 3.93 11.03
CA GLU A 343 -19.93 5.12 11.70
C GLU A 343 -20.11 6.40 10.87
N LEU A 344 -19.99 6.33 9.54
CA LEU A 344 -20.37 7.45 8.66
C LEU A 344 -21.84 7.83 8.86
N HIS A 345 -22.75 6.85 8.84
CA HIS A 345 -24.17 7.12 9.08
C HIS A 345 -24.43 7.69 10.48
N ARG A 346 -23.75 7.17 11.51
CA ARG A 346 -23.84 7.68 12.89
C ARG A 346 -23.46 9.16 12.98
N THR A 347 -22.47 9.60 12.20
CA THR A 347 -22.02 11.00 12.16
C THR A 347 -22.86 11.90 11.25
N GLY A 348 -23.91 11.36 10.61
CA GLY A 348 -24.83 12.10 9.75
C GLY A 348 -24.44 12.09 8.27
N THR A 349 -23.38 11.39 7.89
CA THR A 349 -22.95 11.25 6.50
C THR A 349 -23.76 10.19 5.79
N LYS A 350 -24.42 10.56 4.68
CA LYS A 350 -25.04 9.60 3.78
C LYS A 350 -23.96 8.88 2.98
N ALA A 351 -23.75 7.60 3.23
CA ALA A 351 -22.66 6.85 2.61
C ALA A 351 -23.18 5.90 1.53
N PHE A 352 -22.49 5.86 0.39
CA PHE A 352 -22.70 4.88 -0.67
C PHE A 352 -21.37 4.18 -0.95
N ALA A 353 -21.34 2.84 -0.92
CA ALA A 353 -20.13 2.09 -1.20
C ALA A 353 -20.24 1.30 -2.51
N ARG A 354 -19.16 1.28 -3.28
CA ARG A 354 -19.08 0.46 -4.50
C ARG A 354 -17.69 -0.15 -4.71
N GLY A 355 -17.69 -1.34 -5.28
CA GLY A 355 -16.50 -2.07 -5.71
C GLY A 355 -16.78 -2.83 -7.00
N PRO A 356 -15.76 -3.52 -7.55
CA PRO A 356 -15.93 -4.35 -8.73
C PRO A 356 -16.95 -5.46 -8.47
N SER A 357 -17.98 -5.62 -9.30
CA SER A 357 -19.04 -6.62 -9.05
C SER A 357 -18.52 -8.06 -9.05
N LYS A 358 -17.33 -8.28 -9.62
CA LYS A 358 -16.59 -9.53 -9.59
C LYS A 358 -15.10 -9.21 -9.53
N VAL A 359 -14.36 -9.92 -8.69
CA VAL A 359 -12.90 -9.80 -8.63
C VAL A 359 -12.28 -11.13 -8.19
N ASP A 360 -11.16 -11.49 -8.83
CA ASP A 360 -10.30 -12.60 -8.40
C ASP A 360 -9.14 -12.04 -7.56
N MET A 361 -9.13 -12.37 -6.27
CA MET A 361 -8.14 -11.88 -5.33
C MET A 361 -6.72 -12.35 -5.63
N ALA A 362 -6.56 -13.52 -6.27
CA ALA A 362 -5.26 -14.05 -6.64
C ALA A 362 -4.60 -13.23 -7.77
N ARG A 363 -5.39 -12.49 -8.54
CA ARG A 363 -4.96 -11.75 -9.73
C ARG A 363 -4.96 -10.24 -9.57
N LEU A 364 -5.11 -9.72 -8.34
CA LEU A 364 -5.11 -8.27 -8.08
C LEU A 364 -3.84 -7.56 -8.56
N MET A 365 -2.69 -8.24 -8.47
CA MET A 365 -1.38 -7.74 -8.90
C MET A 365 -0.95 -8.27 -10.27
N ASP A 366 -1.77 -9.11 -10.91
CA ASP A 366 -1.49 -9.70 -12.22
C ASP A 366 -1.88 -8.71 -13.33
N PRO A 367 -0.91 -8.18 -14.09
CA PRO A 367 -1.21 -7.22 -15.16
C PRO A 367 -2.11 -7.77 -16.26
N SER A 368 -2.16 -9.10 -16.44
CA SER A 368 -3.04 -9.72 -17.44
C SER A 368 -4.52 -9.56 -17.11
N ALA A 369 -4.85 -9.20 -15.85
CA ALA A 369 -6.22 -8.92 -15.42
C ALA A 369 -6.67 -7.46 -15.69
N VAL A 370 -5.76 -6.58 -16.15
CA VAL A 370 -6.07 -5.17 -16.45
C VAL A 370 -7.15 -4.99 -17.52
N PRO A 371 -7.14 -5.70 -18.67
CA PRO A 371 -8.21 -5.57 -19.67
C PRO A 371 -9.59 -5.94 -19.12
N GLU A 372 -9.67 -6.99 -18.29
CA GLU A 372 -10.90 -7.42 -17.62
C GLU A 372 -11.41 -6.35 -16.64
N ALA A 373 -10.52 -5.78 -15.83
CA ALA A 373 -10.84 -4.69 -14.91
C ALA A 373 -11.45 -3.48 -15.62
N ILE A 374 -10.87 -3.07 -16.76
CA ILE A 374 -11.35 -1.93 -17.55
C ILE A 374 -12.76 -2.22 -18.07
N ALA A 375 -12.96 -3.38 -18.70
CA ALA A 375 -14.25 -3.76 -19.28
C ALA A 375 -15.34 -3.78 -18.22
N LEU A 376 -15.06 -4.40 -17.06
CA LEU A 376 -15.97 -4.46 -15.93
C LEU A 376 -16.30 -3.06 -15.37
N GLY A 377 -15.29 -2.20 -15.21
CA GLY A 377 -15.48 -0.83 -14.72
C GLY A 377 -16.35 0.01 -15.65
N ASP A 378 -16.13 -0.07 -16.97
CA ASP A 378 -16.93 0.64 -17.97
C ASP A 378 -18.39 0.15 -18.01
N GLU A 379 -18.60 -1.17 -17.94
CA GLU A 379 -19.94 -1.78 -17.87
C GLU A 379 -20.67 -1.37 -16.60
N GLN A 380 -20.04 -1.53 -15.43
CA GLN A 380 -20.66 -1.14 -14.15
C GLN A 380 -20.96 0.35 -14.10
N ALA A 381 -20.09 1.22 -14.61
CA ALA A 381 -20.37 2.65 -14.67
C ALA A 381 -21.59 2.98 -15.55
N ALA A 382 -21.83 2.21 -16.62
CA ALA A 382 -23.03 2.36 -17.43
C ALA A 382 -24.30 2.00 -16.65
N ASN A 383 -24.24 0.90 -15.89
CA ASN A 383 -25.36 0.41 -15.10
C ASN A 383 -25.66 1.28 -13.87
N ASP A 384 -24.61 1.80 -13.22
CA ASP A 384 -24.72 2.56 -11.97
C ASP A 384 -25.01 4.05 -12.18
N ALA A 385 -24.82 4.61 -13.38
CA ALA A 385 -24.79 6.07 -13.57
C ALA A 385 -26.04 6.81 -13.07
N VAL A 386 -27.23 6.24 -13.27
CA VAL A 386 -28.50 6.87 -12.84
C VAL A 386 -28.60 6.89 -11.31
N GLU A 387 -28.35 5.74 -10.67
CA GLU A 387 -28.34 5.62 -9.20
C GLU A 387 -27.27 6.54 -8.60
N MET A 388 -26.08 6.53 -9.18
CA MET A 388 -24.95 7.32 -8.70
C MET A 388 -25.17 8.82 -8.87
N ALA A 389 -25.75 9.26 -9.98
CA ALA A 389 -26.13 10.67 -10.17
C ALA A 389 -27.22 11.10 -9.18
N ALA A 390 -28.23 10.25 -8.94
CA ALA A 390 -29.28 10.52 -7.96
C ALA A 390 -28.72 10.62 -6.54
N PHE A 391 -27.74 9.79 -6.19
CA PHE A 391 -27.05 9.87 -4.90
C PHE A 391 -26.12 11.09 -4.82
N TRP A 392 -25.27 11.31 -5.82
CA TRP A 392 -24.14 12.25 -5.75
C TRP A 392 -24.51 13.70 -6.07
N ASN A 393 -25.35 13.92 -7.08
CA ASN A 393 -25.69 15.28 -7.55
C ASN A 393 -26.83 15.92 -6.75
N SER A 394 -27.39 15.24 -5.74
CA SER A 394 -28.60 15.68 -5.01
C SER A 394 -28.37 16.41 -3.69
#